data_AF-A0A2H0YQN5-F1
#
_entry.id   AF-A0A2H0YQN5-F1
#
_cell.length_a   1.000
_cell.length_b   1.000
_cell.length_c   1.000
_cell.angle_alpha   90.00
_cell.angle_beta   90.00
_cell.angle_gamma   90.00
#
_symmetry.space_group_name_H-M   'P 1'
#
loop_
_entity.id
_entity.type
_entity.pdbx_description
1 polymer ?
#
loop_
_entity_poly.entity_id
_entity_poly.type
_entity_poly.pdbx_seq_one_letter_code
_entity_poly.pdbx_strand_id
1 'polypeptide(L)'
;MKKKKKWIADKLERNYSIIKRGVKRNAGEVLPYNAQTAHYLAERRKRNTNKRKLDKQRNKNLKEFVENRILNDWSPEQIAGRLKETPPDNIDETISHESIYQYIYSGAEKYKHLYEHLRTARKQRQRRFSRKKQGNKLKNRISIHLRPDLIEKKKEYGHWETDLVEFGRKQNNVLSVKYEKINASLFA
;
A
#
# COMPACT_ATOMS: atom_id res chain seq x y z
N MET A 1 7.80 18.71 50.28
CA MET A 1 8.53 19.90 49.74
C MET A 1 8.49 19.87 48.21
N LYS A 2 7.93 20.90 47.54
CA LYS A 2 7.86 20.95 46.05
C LYS A 2 9.27 21.10 45.47
N LYS A 3 9.72 20.14 44.66
CA LYS A 3 11.04 20.21 43.99
C LYS A 3 10.99 21.11 42.75
N LYS A 4 12.08 21.83 42.48
CA LYS A 4 12.20 22.68 41.28
C LYS A 4 12.24 21.80 40.01
N LYS A 5 11.65 22.27 38.91
CA LYS A 5 11.64 21.56 37.61
C LYS A 5 13.06 21.25 37.09
N LYS A 6 14.05 22.11 37.39
CA LYS A 6 15.48 21.89 37.05
C LYS A 6 16.05 20.68 37.78
N TRP A 7 15.82 20.59 39.09
CA TRP A 7 16.23 19.45 39.91
C TRP A 7 15.63 18.12 39.41
N ILE A 8 14.37 18.13 38.99
CA ILE A 8 13.71 16.94 38.39
C ILE A 8 14.36 16.56 37.06
N ALA A 9 14.70 17.56 36.23
CA ALA A 9 15.34 17.34 34.94
C ALA A 9 16.73 16.70 35.10
N ASP A 10 17.52 17.21 36.05
CA ASP A 10 18.85 16.69 36.37
C ASP A 10 18.78 15.24 36.89
N LYS A 11 17.81 14.93 37.76
CA LYS A 11 17.59 13.57 38.27
C LYS A 11 17.11 12.56 37.24
N LEU A 12 16.42 13.02 36.20
CA LEU A 12 15.93 12.18 35.11
C LEU A 12 16.89 12.15 33.91
N GLU A 13 18.03 12.84 33.98
CA GLU A 13 18.96 13.01 32.87
C GLU A 13 18.28 13.52 31.60
N ARG A 14 17.33 14.46 31.77
CA ARG A 14 16.59 15.09 30.67
C ARG A 14 16.80 16.58 30.67
N ASN A 15 16.71 17.18 29.48
CA ASN A 15 16.79 18.63 29.36
C ASN A 15 15.60 19.31 30.08
N TYR A 16 15.87 20.38 30.83
CA TYR A 16 14.87 21.19 31.53
C TYR A 16 13.68 21.61 30.66
N SER A 17 13.93 21.99 29.41
CA SER A 17 12.89 22.40 28.46
C SER A 17 11.94 21.26 28.08
N ILE A 18 12.36 20.00 28.18
CA ILE A 18 11.49 18.84 27.96
C ILE A 18 10.52 18.71 29.13
N ILE A 19 11.01 18.78 30.37
CA ILE A 19 10.19 18.71 31.59
C ILE A 19 9.22 19.91 31.65
N LYS A 20 9.71 21.13 31.39
CA LYS A 20 8.87 22.34 31.37
C LYS A 20 7.74 22.23 30.34
N ARG A 21 8.03 21.81 29.11
CA ARG A 21 7.02 21.62 28.05
C ARG A 21 6.05 20.48 28.37
N GLY A 22 6.55 19.36 28.90
CA GLY A 22 5.72 18.22 29.30
C GLY A 22 4.73 18.55 30.40
N VAL A 23 5.18 19.29 31.42
CA VAL A 23 4.30 19.79 32.50
C VAL A 23 3.30 20.80 31.94
N LYS A 24 3.74 21.79 31.14
CA LYS A 24 2.82 22.78 30.53
C LYS A 24 1.73 22.13 29.67
N ARG A 25 2.07 21.05 28.95
CA ARG A 25 1.14 20.35 28.04
C ARG A 25 0.12 19.46 28.77
N ASN A 26 0.42 19.03 29.99
CA ASN A 26 -0.38 18.03 30.72
C ASN A 26 -0.91 18.52 32.07
N ALA A 27 -0.49 19.69 32.54
CA ALA A 27 -1.16 20.42 33.61
C ALA A 27 -2.34 21.19 33.01
N GLY A 28 -3.50 21.13 33.66
CA GLY A 28 -4.63 21.98 33.30
C GLY A 28 -4.49 23.36 33.93
N GLU A 29 -5.32 24.31 33.51
CA GLU A 29 -5.43 25.61 34.18
C GLU A 29 -6.02 25.47 35.59
N VAL A 30 -6.93 24.51 35.76
CA VAL A 30 -7.67 24.27 37.01
C VAL A 30 -7.02 23.19 37.88
N LEU A 31 -6.40 22.16 37.27
CA LEU A 31 -5.83 21.03 37.99
C LEU A 31 -4.31 20.94 37.82
N PRO A 32 -3.56 20.70 38.93
CA PRO A 32 -2.12 20.55 38.85
C PRO A 32 -1.72 19.32 38.03
N TYR A 33 -0.47 19.28 37.60
CA TYR A 33 0.09 18.14 36.90
C TYR A 33 -0.07 16.85 37.71
N ASN A 34 -0.67 15.83 37.11
CA ASN A 34 -0.77 14.48 37.65
C ASN A 34 -0.12 13.49 36.67
N ALA A 35 0.74 12.60 37.19
CA ALA A 35 1.50 11.67 36.36
C ALA A 35 0.60 10.65 35.64
N GLN A 36 -0.43 10.14 36.30
CA GLN A 36 -1.37 9.17 35.74
C GLN A 36 -2.19 9.79 34.61
N THR A 37 -2.70 11.00 34.81
CA THR A 37 -3.45 11.73 33.77
C THR A 37 -2.54 12.10 32.59
N ALA A 38 -1.31 12.54 32.86
CA ALA A 38 -0.33 12.84 31.83
C ALA A 38 0.02 11.61 30.98
N HIS A 39 0.16 10.44 31.62
CA HIS A 39 0.40 9.18 30.93
C HIS A 39 -0.80 8.78 30.07
N TYR A 40 -2.02 8.81 30.62
CA TYR A 40 -3.25 8.54 29.88
C TYR A 40 -3.40 9.46 28.65
N LEU A 41 -3.14 10.76 28.81
CA LEU A 41 -3.19 11.73 27.71
C LEU A 41 -2.08 11.47 26.67
N ALA A 42 -0.89 11.03 27.08
CA ALA A 42 0.18 10.65 26.16
C ALA A 42 -0.22 9.44 25.31
N GLU A 43 -0.75 8.38 25.93
CA GLU A 43 -1.26 7.19 25.23
C GLU A 43 -2.44 7.54 24.30
N ARG A 44 -3.34 8.44 24.74
CA ARG A 44 -4.42 8.95 23.87
C ARG A 44 -3.88 9.71 22.66
N ARG A 45 -2.86 10.55 22.84
CA ARG A 45 -2.21 11.26 21.72
C ARG A 45 -1.53 10.28 20.77
N LYS A 46 -0.76 9.32 21.30
CA LYS A 46 -0.08 8.25 20.54
C LYS A 46 -1.06 7.49 19.63
N ARG A 47 -2.21 7.09 20.17
CA ARG A 47 -3.29 6.43 19.40
C ARG A 47 -3.85 7.31 18.27
N ASN A 48 -3.82 8.63 18.44
CA ASN A 48 -4.32 9.59 17.44
C ASN A 48 -3.24 10.08 16.46
N THR A 49 -1.95 9.89 16.76
CA THR A 49 -0.85 10.29 15.86
C THR A 49 -0.81 9.44 14.59
N ASN A 50 -1.13 8.15 14.72
CA ASN A 50 -1.10 7.19 13.61
C ASN A 50 -2.36 7.21 12.74
N LYS A 51 -3.33 8.10 13.04
CA LYS A 51 -4.53 8.26 12.22
C LYS A 51 -4.22 9.14 11.00
N ARG A 52 -4.72 8.73 9.84
CA ARG A 52 -4.63 9.54 8.62
C ARG A 52 -5.44 10.82 8.78
N LYS A 53 -5.17 11.82 7.94
CA LYS A 53 -5.80 13.14 8.05
C LYS A 53 -7.33 13.08 8.05
N LEU A 54 -7.93 12.25 7.20
CA LEU A 54 -9.38 12.07 7.10
C LEU A 54 -9.97 11.17 8.20
N ASP A 55 -9.15 10.40 8.92
CA ASP A 55 -9.59 9.56 10.05
C ASP A 55 -9.61 10.32 11.39
N LYS A 56 -9.13 11.57 11.41
CA LYS A 56 -9.12 12.40 12.61
C LYS A 56 -10.50 13.04 12.81
N GLN A 57 -11.05 12.91 14.01
CA GLN A 57 -12.38 13.44 14.35
C GLN A 57 -12.52 14.94 14.09
N ARG A 58 -11.44 15.71 14.32
CA ARG A 58 -11.42 17.16 14.04
C ARG A 58 -11.62 17.51 12.56
N ASN A 59 -11.40 16.55 11.66
CA ASN A 59 -11.48 16.71 10.21
C ASN A 59 -12.73 16.06 9.63
N LYS A 60 -13.78 15.90 10.44
CA LYS A 60 -15.04 15.27 10.02
C LYS A 60 -15.67 15.98 8.81
N ASN A 61 -15.73 17.32 8.84
CA ASN A 61 -16.29 18.12 7.74
C ASN A 61 -15.48 17.94 6.45
N LEU A 62 -14.14 17.96 6.56
CA LEU A 62 -13.25 17.71 5.43
C LEU A 62 -13.46 16.31 4.83
N LYS A 63 -13.61 15.30 5.69
CA LYS A 63 -13.87 13.93 5.27
C LYS A 63 -15.19 13.81 4.50
N GLU A 64 -16.27 14.36 5.06
CA GLU A 64 -17.59 14.33 4.44
C GLU A 64 -17.61 15.05 3.09
N PHE A 65 -16.92 16.21 2.99
CA PHE A 65 -16.74 16.91 1.71
C PHE A 65 -15.99 16.06 0.68
N VAL A 66 -14.89 15.43 1.07
CA VAL A 66 -14.12 14.55 0.16
C VAL A 66 -14.99 13.38 -0.29
N GLU A 67 -15.70 12.71 0.62
CA GLU A 67 -16.59 11.59 0.28
C GLU A 67 -17.69 12.01 -0.69
N ASN A 68 -18.40 13.11 -0.40
CA ASN A 68 -19.46 13.62 -1.27
C ASN A 68 -18.94 14.02 -2.67
N ARG A 69 -17.73 14.60 -2.77
CA ARG A 69 -17.15 14.95 -4.07
C ARG A 69 -16.71 13.73 -4.85
N ILE A 70 -16.13 12.74 -4.19
CA ILE A 70 -15.80 11.46 -4.84
C ILE A 70 -17.06 10.78 -5.35
N LEU A 71 -18.16 10.75 -4.59
CA LEU A 71 -19.44 10.18 -5.04
C LEU A 71 -20.05 10.91 -6.24
N ASN A 72 -19.68 12.18 -6.45
CA ASN A 72 -20.04 12.96 -7.64
C ASN A 72 -18.99 12.86 -8.77
N ASP A 73 -18.15 11.82 -8.76
CA ASP A 73 -17.13 11.51 -9.77
C ASP A 73 -16.01 12.57 -9.92
N TRP A 74 -15.76 13.37 -8.88
CA TRP A 74 -14.61 14.27 -8.88
C TRP A 74 -13.31 13.49 -8.70
N SER A 75 -12.26 13.87 -9.42
CA SER A 75 -10.93 13.28 -9.21
C SER A 75 -10.32 13.75 -7.88
N PRO A 76 -9.52 12.91 -7.20
CA PRO A 76 -8.77 13.33 -6.00
C PRO A 76 -7.89 14.58 -6.22
N GLU A 77 -7.41 14.80 -7.44
CA GLU A 77 -6.64 15.99 -7.83
C GLU A 77 -7.52 17.24 -7.90
N GLN A 78 -8.72 17.12 -8.50
CA GLN A 78 -9.70 18.21 -8.55
C GLN A 78 -10.14 18.62 -7.15
N ILE A 79 -10.41 17.66 -6.27
CA ILE A 79 -10.80 17.94 -4.88
C ILE A 79 -9.68 18.66 -4.13
N ALA A 80 -8.44 18.18 -4.25
CA ALA A 80 -7.28 18.79 -3.60
C ALA A 80 -6.98 20.20 -4.15
N GLY A 81 -7.15 20.42 -5.46
CA GLY A 81 -7.02 21.73 -6.09
C GLY A 81 -8.11 22.71 -5.61
N ARG A 82 -9.37 22.27 -5.66
CA ARG A 82 -10.53 23.08 -5.23
C ARG A 82 -10.42 23.53 -3.78
N LEU A 83 -9.97 22.65 -2.89
CA LEU A 83 -9.75 22.99 -1.48
C LEU A 83 -8.63 24.01 -1.25
N LYS A 84 -7.67 24.14 -2.18
CA LYS A 84 -6.62 25.15 -2.10
C LYS A 84 -7.06 26.49 -2.67
N GLU A 85 -7.83 26.48 -3.75
CA GLU A 85 -8.26 27.69 -4.44
C GLU A 85 -9.48 28.34 -3.78
N THR A 86 -10.50 27.54 -3.48
CA THR A 86 -11.78 28.01 -2.94
C THR A 86 -12.27 27.05 -1.85
N PRO A 87 -11.68 27.10 -0.64
CA PRO A 87 -12.14 26.28 0.48
C PRO A 87 -13.57 26.69 0.89
N PRO A 88 -14.46 25.74 1.18
CA PRO A 88 -15.76 26.04 1.79
C PRO A 88 -15.61 26.63 3.20
N ASP A 89 -16.52 27.51 3.62
CA ASP A 89 -16.48 28.22 4.91
C ASP A 89 -16.33 27.31 6.14
N ASN A 90 -16.79 26.07 6.05
CA ASN A 90 -16.77 25.10 7.15
C ASN A 90 -15.51 24.19 7.15
N ILE A 91 -14.51 24.47 6.29
CA ILE A 91 -13.32 23.63 6.07
C ILE A 91 -12.06 24.51 5.95
N ASP A 92 -11.29 24.58 7.03
CA ASP A 92 -10.02 25.33 7.07
C ASP A 92 -8.79 24.47 6.71
N GLU A 93 -8.94 23.16 6.57
CA GLU A 93 -7.82 22.26 6.30
C GLU A 93 -7.74 21.87 4.81
N THR A 94 -6.55 22.04 4.21
CA THR A 94 -6.26 21.52 2.86
C THR A 94 -5.83 20.05 2.89
N ILE A 95 -5.91 19.32 1.77
CA ILE A 95 -5.44 17.92 1.70
C ILE A 95 -4.74 17.65 0.37
N SER A 96 -3.74 16.75 0.37
CA SER A 96 -3.11 16.30 -0.87
C SER A 96 -3.93 15.19 -1.53
N HIS A 97 -3.91 15.15 -2.87
CA HIS A 97 -4.55 14.10 -3.65
C HIS A 97 -4.02 12.70 -3.24
N GLU A 98 -2.73 12.58 -2.89
CA GLU A 98 -2.16 11.32 -2.39
C GLU A 98 -2.78 10.89 -1.05
N SER A 99 -3.10 11.83 -0.15
CA SER A 99 -3.77 11.49 1.11
C SER A 99 -5.20 11.00 0.87
N ILE A 100 -5.89 11.58 -0.12
CA ILE A 100 -7.21 11.12 -0.56
C ILE A 100 -7.11 9.71 -1.16
N TYR A 101 -6.13 9.45 -2.03
CA TYR A 101 -5.90 8.10 -2.57
C TYR A 101 -5.61 7.09 -1.47
N GLN A 102 -4.72 7.41 -0.53
CA GLN A 102 -4.44 6.54 0.60
C GLN A 102 -5.70 6.27 1.41
N TYR A 103 -6.53 7.28 1.65
CA TYR A 103 -7.79 7.11 2.35
C TYR A 103 -8.71 6.10 1.64
N ILE A 104 -9.00 6.31 0.35
CA ILE A 104 -9.86 5.42 -0.47
C ILE A 104 -9.33 3.99 -0.47
N TYR A 105 -8.03 3.80 -0.71
CA TYR A 105 -7.43 2.47 -0.82
C TYR A 105 -7.11 1.79 0.51
N SER A 106 -7.14 2.53 1.62
CA SER A 106 -6.89 1.99 2.95
C SER A 106 -8.14 1.55 3.70
N GLY A 107 -9.30 1.75 3.09
CA GLY A 107 -10.59 1.66 3.76
C GLY A 107 -10.94 0.26 4.28
N ALA A 108 -11.53 0.25 5.48
CA ALA A 108 -12.40 -0.83 5.94
C ALA A 108 -13.63 -0.98 5.02
N GLU A 109 -14.44 -2.03 5.20
CA GLU A 109 -15.66 -2.36 4.41
C GLU A 109 -16.45 -1.13 3.91
N LYS A 110 -16.65 -0.14 4.80
CA LYS A 110 -17.45 1.08 4.54
C LYS A 110 -16.99 1.91 3.34
N TYR A 111 -15.69 1.95 3.06
CA TYR A 111 -15.15 2.81 1.99
C TYR A 111 -14.81 2.03 0.72
N LYS A 112 -15.16 0.74 0.68
CA LYS A 112 -14.93 -0.11 -0.49
C LYS A 112 -15.66 0.43 -1.72
N HIS A 113 -16.73 1.22 -1.62
CA HIS A 113 -17.41 1.73 -2.83
C HIS A 113 -16.79 3.00 -3.41
N LEU A 114 -15.97 3.75 -2.65
CA LEU A 114 -15.40 5.01 -3.12
C LEU A 114 -14.42 4.81 -4.29
N TYR A 115 -13.77 3.64 -4.41
CA TYR A 115 -12.87 3.40 -5.54
C TYR A 115 -13.62 3.32 -6.87
N GLU A 116 -14.92 3.00 -6.86
CA GLU A 116 -15.74 2.77 -8.06
C GLU A 116 -15.95 4.08 -8.84
N HIS A 117 -16.00 5.19 -8.11
CA HIS A 117 -16.09 6.55 -8.65
C HIS A 117 -14.73 7.13 -9.10
N LEU A 118 -13.63 6.39 -8.92
CA LEU A 118 -12.37 6.78 -9.53
C LEU A 118 -12.37 6.40 -11.01
N ARG A 119 -11.71 7.20 -11.85
CA ARG A 119 -11.61 7.00 -13.32
C ARG A 119 -11.21 5.58 -13.75
N THR A 120 -10.46 4.85 -12.92
CA THR A 120 -10.01 3.49 -13.22
C THR A 120 -10.78 2.39 -12.49
N ALA A 121 -11.66 2.75 -11.54
CA ALA A 121 -12.49 1.86 -10.75
C ALA A 121 -11.76 0.64 -10.14
N ARG A 122 -10.47 0.79 -9.82
CA ARG A 122 -9.66 -0.33 -9.33
C ARG A 122 -9.88 -0.54 -7.85
N LYS A 123 -10.18 -1.78 -7.45
CA LYS A 123 -10.25 -2.22 -6.04
C LYS A 123 -8.96 -2.00 -5.26
N GLN A 124 -7.81 -2.14 -5.93
CA GLN A 124 -6.49 -1.98 -5.30
C GLN A 124 -5.65 -0.97 -6.07
N ARG A 125 -4.87 -0.19 -5.32
CA ARG A 125 -3.93 0.76 -5.92
C ARG A 125 -2.80 0.01 -6.60
N GLN A 126 -2.58 0.28 -7.87
CA GLN A 126 -1.38 -0.17 -8.56
C GLN A 126 -0.22 0.75 -8.20
N ARG A 127 0.92 0.18 -7.79
CA ARG A 127 2.15 0.96 -7.61
C ARG A 127 2.59 1.53 -8.96
N ARG A 128 3.03 2.79 -8.96
CA ARG A 128 3.66 3.40 -10.14
C ARG A 128 4.88 2.53 -10.52
N PHE A 129 4.99 2.18 -11.80
CA PHE A 129 6.00 1.26 -12.35
C PHE A 129 5.89 -0.21 -11.92
N SER A 130 4.76 -0.67 -11.38
CA SER A 130 4.60 -2.11 -11.18
C SER A 130 4.57 -2.81 -12.53
N ARG A 131 5.32 -3.91 -12.65
CA ARG A 131 5.28 -4.77 -13.85
C ARG A 131 3.83 -5.18 -14.10
N LYS A 132 3.33 -4.92 -15.32
CA LYS A 132 2.10 -5.57 -15.79
C LYS A 132 2.39 -7.07 -15.82
N LYS A 133 1.50 -7.91 -15.29
CA LYS A 133 1.59 -9.35 -15.54
C LYS A 133 1.55 -9.53 -17.05
N GLN A 134 2.64 -9.97 -17.66
CA GLN A 134 2.58 -10.52 -19.00
C GLN A 134 1.67 -11.74 -18.90
N GLY A 135 0.54 -11.71 -19.60
CA GLY A 135 -0.33 -12.87 -19.69
C GLY A 135 0.44 -13.95 -20.42
N ASN A 136 0.75 -15.06 -19.74
CA ASN A 136 1.26 -16.25 -20.39
C ASN A 136 0.12 -16.90 -21.17
N LYS A 137 -0.12 -16.47 -22.40
CA LYS A 137 -0.92 -17.25 -23.34
C LYS A 137 -0.24 -17.24 -24.70
N LEU A 138 0.64 -18.23 -24.91
CA LEU A 138 0.92 -18.72 -26.25
C LEU A 138 -0.44 -19.00 -26.90
N LYS A 139 -0.81 -18.17 -27.88
CA LYS A 139 -2.09 -18.31 -28.59
C LYS A 139 -2.08 -19.67 -29.31
N ASN A 140 -3.16 -20.44 -29.19
CA ASN A 140 -3.30 -21.75 -29.82
C ASN A 140 -2.24 -22.79 -29.40
N ARG A 141 -1.78 -22.77 -28.15
CA ARG A 141 -0.92 -23.84 -27.63
C ARG A 141 -1.64 -25.19 -27.75
N ILE A 142 -1.05 -26.10 -28.52
CA ILE A 142 -1.45 -27.51 -28.54
C ILE A 142 -0.79 -28.20 -27.35
N SER A 143 -1.57 -28.99 -26.60
CA SER A 143 -1.04 -29.77 -25.48
C SER A 143 -0.10 -30.86 -25.98
N ILE A 144 1.00 -31.13 -25.26
CA ILE A 144 1.89 -32.26 -25.57
C ILE A 144 1.16 -33.61 -25.52
N HIS A 145 0.06 -33.68 -24.75
CA HIS A 145 -0.79 -34.86 -24.66
C HIS A 145 -1.63 -35.13 -25.92
N LEU A 146 -1.73 -34.16 -26.84
CA LEU A 146 -2.42 -34.32 -28.12
C LEU A 146 -1.48 -34.78 -29.25
N ARG A 147 -0.24 -35.17 -28.92
CA ARG A 147 0.72 -35.65 -29.92
C ARG A 147 0.25 -36.99 -30.52
N PRO A 148 0.39 -37.20 -31.84
CA PRO A 148 0.15 -38.51 -32.45
C PRO A 148 1.01 -39.64 -31.85
N ASP A 149 0.41 -40.82 -31.67
CA ASP A 149 1.08 -41.99 -31.08
C ASP A 149 2.30 -42.47 -31.88
N LEU A 150 2.34 -42.21 -33.19
CA LEU A 150 3.46 -42.53 -34.08
C LEU A 150 4.78 -41.89 -33.59
N ILE A 151 4.72 -40.69 -33.02
CA ILE A 151 5.89 -39.97 -32.50
C ILE A 151 6.41 -40.60 -31.19
N GLU A 152 5.56 -41.31 -30.43
CA GLU A 152 6.02 -42.08 -29.25
C GLU A 152 6.72 -43.38 -29.65
N LYS A 153 6.31 -43.96 -30.79
CA LYS A 153 6.89 -45.21 -31.30
C LYS A 153 8.34 -45.03 -31.81
N LYS A 154 8.80 -43.79 -32.05
CA LYS A 154 10.17 -43.44 -32.50
C LYS A 154 10.61 -44.23 -33.74
N LYS A 155 9.67 -44.49 -34.66
CA LYS A 155 9.88 -45.33 -35.86
C LYS A 155 10.22 -44.54 -37.13
N GLU A 156 10.11 -43.21 -37.08
CA GLU A 156 10.29 -42.32 -38.23
C GLU A 156 11.29 -41.22 -37.89
N TYR A 157 12.09 -40.83 -38.89
CA TYR A 157 13.00 -39.67 -38.82
C TYR A 157 12.21 -38.35 -38.89
N GLY A 158 12.80 -37.26 -38.42
CA GLY A 158 12.24 -35.90 -38.54
C GLY A 158 11.42 -35.43 -37.34
N HIS A 159 11.34 -36.21 -36.26
CA HIS A 159 10.69 -35.79 -35.01
C HIS A 159 11.72 -35.22 -34.02
N TRP A 160 11.73 -33.89 -33.87
CA TRP A 160 12.62 -33.20 -32.94
C TRP A 160 11.91 -32.81 -31.64
N GLU A 161 12.58 -33.05 -30.52
CA GLU A 161 12.13 -32.62 -29.19
C GLU A 161 13.16 -31.66 -28.59
N THR A 162 12.66 -30.72 -27.80
CA THR A 162 13.49 -29.72 -27.12
C THR A 162 13.11 -29.58 -25.66
N ASP A 163 14.07 -29.82 -24.78
CA ASP A 163 13.94 -29.54 -23.36
C ASP A 163 14.52 -28.16 -23.05
N LEU A 164 13.84 -27.42 -22.18
CA LEU A 164 14.24 -26.09 -21.75
C LEU A 164 14.38 -26.08 -20.23
N VAL A 165 15.57 -25.76 -19.75
CA VAL A 165 15.88 -25.59 -18.33
C VAL A 165 16.16 -24.11 -18.08
N GLU A 166 15.32 -23.49 -17.25
CA GLU A 166 15.51 -22.11 -16.78
C GLU A 166 16.24 -22.15 -15.43
N PHE A 167 17.40 -21.49 -15.35
CA PHE A 167 18.16 -21.38 -14.10
C PHE A 167 17.61 -20.21 -13.25
N GLY A 168 17.73 -20.32 -11.93
CA GLY A 168 17.13 -19.37 -10.99
C GLY A 168 17.46 -17.90 -11.27
N ARG A 169 16.54 -17.02 -10.87
CA ARG A 169 16.48 -15.56 -11.17
C ARG A 169 17.75 -14.72 -11.03
N LYS A 170 18.80 -15.21 -10.38
CA LYS A 170 20.08 -14.51 -10.26
C LYS A 170 20.97 -14.65 -11.50
N GLN A 171 20.79 -15.71 -12.29
CA GLN A 171 21.70 -16.02 -13.40
C GLN A 171 21.08 -15.78 -14.78
N ASN A 172 19.75 -15.61 -14.92
CA ASN A 172 19.05 -15.34 -16.20
C ASN A 172 19.53 -16.20 -17.39
N ASN A 173 20.01 -17.41 -17.12
CA ASN A 173 20.51 -18.32 -18.13
C ASN A 173 19.42 -19.32 -18.48
N VAL A 174 19.35 -19.67 -19.76
CA VAL A 174 18.43 -20.69 -20.29
C VAL A 174 19.27 -21.69 -21.07
N LEU A 175 19.15 -22.97 -20.72
CA LEU A 175 19.71 -24.06 -21.52
C LEU A 175 18.59 -24.71 -22.30
N SER A 176 18.76 -24.80 -23.63
CA SER A 176 17.90 -25.58 -24.49
C SER A 176 18.69 -26.75 -25.06
N VAL A 177 18.19 -27.95 -24.83
CA VAL A 177 18.73 -29.19 -25.42
C VAL A 177 17.78 -29.63 -26.52
N LYS A 178 18.31 -29.99 -27.69
CA LYS A 178 17.52 -30.51 -28.81
C LYS A 178 18.00 -31.91 -29.16
N TYR A 179 17.09 -32.85 -29.34
CA TYR A 179 17.41 -34.19 -29.79
C TYR A 179 16.32 -34.73 -30.71
N GLU A 180 16.68 -35.71 -31.53
CA GLU A 180 15.74 -36.38 -32.42
C GLU A 180 15.16 -37.63 -31.74
N LYS A 181 13.84 -37.82 -31.81
CA LYS A 181 13.13 -38.98 -31.25
C LYS A 181 13.21 -40.17 -32.20
N ILE A 182 14.37 -40.83 -32.24
CA ILE A 182 14.59 -42.05 -33.02
C ILE A 182 14.95 -43.23 -32.10
N ASN A 183 14.52 -44.44 -32.46
CA ASN A 183 14.92 -45.67 -31.79
C ASN A 183 16.21 -46.23 -32.40
N ALA A 184 17.10 -46.77 -31.56
CA ALA A 184 18.38 -47.34 -31.99
C ALA A 184 18.23 -48.47 -33.04
N SER A 185 17.08 -49.16 -33.04
CA SER A 185 16.76 -50.23 -33.99
C SER A 185 16.61 -49.80 -35.45
N LEU A 186 16.63 -48.50 -35.75
CA LEU A 186 16.61 -47.96 -37.12
C LEU A 186 18.01 -47.76 -37.71
N PHE A 187 19.06 -47.96 -36.90
CA PHE A 187 20.46 -47.83 -37.29
C PHE A 187 21.17 -49.19 -37.46
N ALA A 188 20.41 -50.29 -37.42
CA ALA A 188 20.87 -51.66 -37.65
C ALA A 188 20.37 -52.14 -39.02
#